data_AF-A0A2E2Y9X6-F1
#
_entry.id   AF-A0A2E2Y9X6-F1
#
_cell.length_a   1.000
_cell.length_b   1.000
_cell.length_c   1.000
_cell.angle_alpha   90.00
_cell.angle_beta   90.00
_cell.angle_gamma   90.00
#
_symmetry.space_group_name_H-M   'P 1'
#
loop_
_entity.id
_entity.type
_entity.pdbx_description
1 polymer ?
#
loop_
_entity_poly.entity_id
_entity_poly.type
_entity_poly.pdbx_seq_one_letter_code
_entity_poly.pdbx_strand_id
1 'polypeptide(L)'
;MKKVLLLAALAFGFNAFSQDAMTNKLLQTEITPNAAAKEKIEDIILKRGGAINNNYDYTDFLYQFYQSDMTLGAITTTPDSSTVIVYSDGSTGYSYNHAVGATYDFNYYGWADNEFNETDQITIDSLYVIGGYDIFNGNNADKIRFTIFKGGNGFSAPFAGVQYNPGTWAALDPTATPTAKTMDYAGSPLDGNQGGPTSTSTVTIDYNLSVADSGVAVVGVEVPNGGLTMMGNQLLGIFVEYLPGGMTTSDTINYQTNSGSMNPFYFYYYREGNTSAPQGYFIQDFDSTSTNCSNFLFNTTRYSAHVAPSDWRNDQTSINMAYSHLISVTASGTSSIGVEDKDLTSASIFPNPTNGVVNIELDATADATVTVVDVLGQVIYASNESFVAGERKMIDLSKNAKGMYILSVEGEGVNTIERITIK
;
A
#
# COMPACT_ATOMS: atom_id res chain seq x y z
N MET A 1 -7.90 -24.59 3.86
CA MET A 1 -7.87 -23.42 2.96
C MET A 1 -9.00 -23.45 1.91
N LYS A 2 -9.02 -24.37 0.92
CA LYS A 2 -10.08 -24.38 -0.12
C LYS A 2 -11.54 -24.54 0.38
N LYS A 3 -11.77 -25.27 1.49
CA LYS A 3 -13.12 -25.48 2.05
C LYS A 3 -13.66 -24.29 2.87
N VAL A 4 -12.79 -23.37 3.30
CA VAL A 4 -13.18 -22.20 4.11
C VAL A 4 -13.59 -21.03 3.20
N LEU A 5 -12.88 -20.84 2.08
CA LEU A 5 -13.20 -19.86 1.04
C LEU A 5 -14.60 -20.07 0.41
N LEU A 6 -15.04 -21.33 0.25
CA LEU A 6 -16.31 -21.63 -0.41
C LEU A 6 -17.55 -21.34 0.46
N LEU A 7 -17.39 -21.26 1.78
CA LEU A 7 -18.49 -21.00 2.71
C LEU A 7 -18.80 -19.50 2.86
N ALA A 8 -17.85 -18.62 2.51
CA ALA A 8 -17.96 -17.17 2.62
C ALA A 8 -18.90 -16.52 1.58
N ALA A 9 -19.31 -17.24 0.54
CA ALA A 9 -20.11 -16.67 -0.56
C ALA A 9 -21.63 -16.61 -0.29
N LEU A 10 -22.14 -17.09 0.85
CA LEU A 10 -23.57 -17.39 1.02
C LEU A 10 -24.33 -16.56 2.05
N ALA A 11 -23.73 -15.53 2.67
CA ALA A 11 -24.43 -14.73 3.68
C ALA A 11 -24.07 -13.24 3.60
N PHE A 12 -24.74 -12.47 2.73
CA PHE A 12 -24.61 -11.01 2.76
C PHE A 12 -25.94 -10.30 2.58
N GLY A 13 -26.24 -9.39 3.51
CA GLY A 13 -27.26 -8.36 3.39
C GLY A 13 -26.59 -6.99 3.46
N PHE A 14 -26.68 -6.23 2.35
CA PHE A 14 -26.54 -4.77 2.11
C PHE A 14 -25.53 -3.97 2.96
N ASN A 15 -24.49 -3.31 2.42
CA ASN A 15 -24.42 -2.37 1.28
C ASN A 15 -23.44 -2.82 0.17
N ALA A 16 -23.91 -2.87 -1.07
CA ALA A 16 -23.36 -3.75 -2.10
C ALA A 16 -22.18 -3.23 -2.96
N PHE A 17 -21.71 -1.98 -2.85
CA PHE A 17 -20.67 -1.50 -3.80
C PHE A 17 -19.23 -1.57 -3.27
N SER A 18 -18.95 -1.15 -2.04
CA SER A 18 -17.61 -1.26 -1.44
C SER A 18 -17.32 -2.66 -0.91
N GLN A 19 -18.35 -3.35 -0.41
CA GLN A 19 -18.23 -4.69 0.16
C GLN A 19 -18.03 -5.76 -0.92
N ASP A 20 -18.76 -5.68 -2.06
CA ASP A 20 -18.57 -6.63 -3.17
C ASP A 20 -17.17 -6.53 -3.80
N ALA A 21 -16.60 -5.32 -3.92
CA ALA A 21 -15.24 -5.15 -4.42
C ALA A 21 -14.19 -5.76 -3.47
N MET A 22 -14.32 -5.53 -2.16
CA MET A 22 -13.38 -6.07 -1.15
C MET A 22 -13.54 -7.57 -0.91
N THR A 23 -14.78 -8.09 -0.90
CA THR A 23 -15.04 -9.54 -0.79
C THR A 23 -14.59 -10.28 -2.05
N ASN A 24 -14.71 -9.68 -3.24
CA ASN A 24 -14.13 -10.23 -4.46
C ASN A 24 -12.58 -10.27 -4.42
N LYS A 25 -11.90 -9.26 -3.84
CA LYS A 25 -10.44 -9.28 -3.62
C LYS A 25 -10.00 -10.47 -2.74
N LEU A 26 -10.80 -10.88 -1.75
CA LEU A 26 -10.52 -12.02 -0.86
C LEU A 26 -10.83 -13.41 -1.48
N LEU A 27 -11.89 -13.52 -2.29
CA LEU A 27 -12.35 -14.78 -2.89
C LEU A 27 -11.58 -15.15 -4.17
N GLN A 28 -10.91 -14.18 -4.76
CA GLN A 28 -10.03 -14.40 -5.89
C GLN A 28 -8.72 -15.06 -5.41
N THR A 29 -8.68 -16.40 -5.44
CA THR A 29 -7.43 -17.18 -5.39
C THR A 29 -6.39 -16.73 -6.43
N GLU A 30 -6.82 -15.97 -7.43
CA GLU A 30 -6.05 -15.14 -8.33
C GLU A 30 -6.87 -13.87 -8.56
N ILE A 31 -6.39 -12.70 -8.11
CA ILE A 31 -7.04 -11.44 -8.46
C ILE A 31 -6.89 -11.26 -9.97
N THR A 32 -8.00 -11.41 -10.69
CA THR A 32 -8.06 -10.96 -12.08
C THR A 32 -8.37 -9.47 -12.01
N PRO A 33 -7.47 -8.59 -12.46
CA PRO A 33 -7.70 -7.15 -12.41
C PRO A 33 -9.04 -6.82 -13.05
N ASN A 34 -9.81 -5.90 -12.47
CA ASN A 34 -10.80 -5.22 -13.31
C ASN A 34 -10.03 -4.44 -14.39
N ALA A 35 -10.62 -4.29 -15.57
CA ALA A 35 -9.96 -3.58 -16.68
C ALA A 35 -9.49 -2.18 -16.25
N ALA A 36 -10.20 -1.54 -15.31
CA ALA A 36 -9.89 -0.22 -14.76
C ALA A 36 -8.54 -0.14 -14.01
N ALA A 37 -8.11 -1.20 -13.31
CA ALA A 37 -6.80 -1.23 -12.64
C ALA A 37 -5.64 -1.38 -13.64
N LYS A 38 -5.88 -2.03 -14.78
CA LYS A 38 -4.95 -2.08 -15.91
C LYS A 38 -4.92 -0.78 -16.72
N GLU A 39 -6.06 -0.13 -16.85
CA GLU A 39 -6.25 1.14 -17.59
C GLU A 39 -5.72 2.35 -16.81
N LYS A 40 -5.81 2.35 -15.46
CA LYS A 40 -5.17 3.35 -14.57
C LYS A 40 -3.65 3.46 -14.75
N ILE A 41 -3.01 2.47 -15.36
CA ILE A 41 -1.57 2.40 -15.61
C ILE A 41 -1.21 2.98 -17.00
N GLU A 42 -2.17 3.03 -17.94
CA GLU A 42 -1.96 3.70 -19.24
C GLU A 42 -2.14 5.23 -19.12
N ASP A 43 -2.82 5.72 -18.07
CA ASP A 43 -3.10 7.15 -17.85
C ASP A 43 -2.15 7.84 -16.84
N ILE A 44 -0.96 7.26 -16.55
CA ILE A 44 0.04 7.84 -15.62
C ILE A 44 0.62 9.20 -16.12
N ILE A 45 0.32 9.62 -17.35
CA ILE A 45 0.89 10.81 -17.99
C ILE A 45 -0.10 11.98 -18.09
N LEU A 46 -1.40 11.75 -17.88
CA LEU A 46 -2.39 12.80 -17.81
C LEU A 46 -2.68 13.07 -16.34
N LYS A 47 -1.82 13.83 -15.66
CA LYS A 47 -2.16 14.32 -14.32
C LYS A 47 -3.31 15.32 -14.42
N ARG A 48 -4.54 14.90 -14.08
CA ARG A 48 -5.71 15.78 -14.11
C ARG A 48 -5.94 16.39 -12.73
N GLY A 49 -5.72 17.69 -12.62
CA GLY A 49 -6.25 18.47 -11.50
C GLY A 49 -7.78 18.43 -11.48
N GLY A 50 -8.38 18.80 -10.35
CA GLY A 50 -9.83 18.86 -10.19
C GLY A 50 -10.34 18.22 -8.90
N ALA A 51 -11.66 18.07 -8.80
CA ALA A 51 -12.29 17.50 -7.63
C ALA A 51 -11.98 16.00 -7.55
N ILE A 52 -11.38 15.58 -6.43
CA ILE A 52 -11.06 14.19 -6.15
C ILE A 52 -11.95 13.71 -4.99
N ASN A 53 -12.50 12.52 -5.15
CA ASN A 53 -13.08 11.72 -4.09
C ASN A 53 -12.81 10.26 -4.44
N ASN A 54 -11.76 9.70 -3.87
CA ASN A 54 -11.26 8.39 -4.27
C ASN A 54 -10.81 7.55 -3.07
N ASN A 55 -10.80 6.23 -3.28
CA ASN A 55 -10.20 5.28 -2.36
C ASN A 55 -8.73 5.06 -2.74
N TYR A 56 -7.87 5.15 -1.73
CA TYR A 56 -6.43 4.97 -1.80
C TYR A 56 -6.09 3.65 -1.11
N ASP A 57 -5.54 2.73 -1.90
CA ASP A 57 -5.19 1.39 -1.49
C ASP A 57 -3.92 0.99 -2.25
N TYR A 58 -2.85 0.69 -1.51
CA TYR A 58 -1.59 0.28 -2.11
C TYR A 58 -1.67 -1.10 -2.79
N THR A 59 -2.68 -1.93 -2.51
CA THR A 59 -2.76 -3.27 -3.11
C THR A 59 -2.86 -3.21 -4.63
N ASP A 60 -3.62 -2.26 -5.19
CA ASP A 60 -3.75 -2.09 -6.64
C ASP A 60 -2.39 -1.76 -7.28
N PHE A 61 -1.62 -0.90 -6.61
CA PHE A 61 -0.26 -0.57 -7.00
C PHE A 61 0.67 -1.81 -6.95
N LEU A 62 0.63 -2.58 -5.87
CA LEU A 62 1.52 -3.73 -5.67
C LEU A 62 1.29 -4.83 -6.72
N TYR A 63 0.04 -5.02 -7.14
CA TYR A 63 -0.31 -5.95 -8.21
C TYR A 63 0.32 -5.56 -9.56
N GLN A 64 0.59 -4.28 -9.83
CA GLN A 64 1.27 -3.87 -11.06
C GLN A 64 2.69 -4.44 -11.15
N PHE A 65 3.39 -4.52 -10.02
CA PHE A 65 4.80 -4.91 -9.94
C PHE A 65 4.96 -6.42 -9.78
N TYR A 66 4.18 -7.03 -8.90
CA TYR A 66 4.26 -8.46 -8.63
C TYR A 66 3.33 -9.29 -9.52
N GLN A 67 2.39 -8.67 -10.25
CA GLN A 67 1.35 -9.37 -11.02
C GLN A 67 0.68 -10.45 -10.16
N SER A 68 0.77 -11.72 -10.55
CA SER A 68 0.22 -12.85 -9.80
C SER A 68 1.15 -13.43 -8.72
N ASP A 69 2.36 -12.89 -8.53
CA ASP A 69 3.37 -13.39 -7.57
C ASP A 69 3.15 -12.89 -6.13
N MET A 70 1.98 -12.33 -5.83
CA MET A 70 1.59 -11.93 -4.47
C MET A 70 0.94 -13.10 -3.74
N THR A 71 1.35 -13.33 -2.50
CA THR A 71 0.72 -14.33 -1.62
C THR A 71 -0.08 -13.64 -0.52
N LEU A 72 -1.34 -14.05 -0.33
CA LEU A 72 -2.16 -13.61 0.79
C LEU A 72 -1.69 -14.32 2.08
N GLY A 73 -1.42 -13.53 3.12
CA GLY A 73 -1.09 -13.98 4.45
C GLY A 73 -2.01 -13.35 5.50
N ALA A 74 -1.95 -13.89 6.71
CA ALA A 74 -2.67 -13.40 7.87
C ALA A 74 -1.73 -13.34 9.07
N ILE A 75 -1.88 -12.32 9.91
CA ILE A 75 -1.11 -12.18 11.15
C ILE A 75 -2.04 -11.96 12.33
N THR A 76 -2.03 -12.89 13.28
CA THR A 76 -2.74 -12.71 14.55
C THR A 76 -2.04 -11.65 15.37
N THR A 77 -2.83 -10.70 15.88
CA THR A 77 -2.36 -9.66 16.78
C THR A 77 -3.00 -9.79 18.14
N THR A 78 -2.21 -9.62 19.19
CA THR A 78 -2.72 -9.57 20.56
C THR A 78 -2.05 -8.44 21.33
N PRO A 79 -2.78 -7.77 22.23
CA PRO A 79 -2.21 -6.73 23.05
C PRO A 79 -1.03 -7.17 23.92
N ASP A 80 -1.09 -8.40 24.42
CA ASP A 80 -0.18 -8.93 25.42
C ASP A 80 0.77 -9.97 24.82
N SER A 81 2.05 -9.93 25.22
CA SER A 81 3.07 -10.88 24.78
C SER A 81 2.99 -12.25 25.44
N SER A 82 2.29 -12.36 26.57
CA SER A 82 2.03 -13.62 27.26
C SER A 82 0.91 -14.46 26.63
N THR A 83 0.15 -13.91 25.68
CA THR A 83 -0.94 -14.66 25.03
C THR A 83 -0.40 -15.90 24.34
N VAL A 84 -0.90 -17.07 24.74
CA VAL A 84 -0.48 -18.36 24.19
C VAL A 84 -1.34 -18.70 22.97
N ILE A 85 -0.67 -18.98 21.85
CA ILE A 85 -1.29 -19.43 20.61
C ILE A 85 -0.98 -20.91 20.42
N VAL A 86 -2.02 -21.73 20.30
CA VAL A 86 -1.91 -23.12 19.85
C VAL A 86 -2.28 -23.16 18.37
N TYR A 87 -1.32 -23.51 17.53
CA TYR A 87 -1.50 -23.59 16.08
C TYR A 87 -2.28 -24.83 15.67
N SER A 88 -2.75 -24.85 14.43
CA SER A 88 -3.56 -25.95 13.89
C SER A 88 -2.87 -27.32 13.90
N ASP A 89 -1.52 -27.36 13.95
CA ASP A 89 -0.71 -28.58 14.08
C ASP A 89 -0.52 -29.02 15.54
N GLY A 90 -1.06 -28.27 16.51
CA GLY A 90 -0.96 -28.52 17.94
C GLY A 90 0.32 -27.95 18.59
N SER A 91 1.20 -27.32 17.81
CA SER A 91 2.36 -26.61 18.37
C SER A 91 1.91 -25.35 19.11
N THR A 92 2.71 -24.90 20.08
CA THR A 92 2.41 -23.72 20.89
C THR A 92 3.44 -22.63 20.65
N GLY A 93 3.00 -21.38 20.62
CA GLY A 93 3.84 -20.20 20.61
C GLY A 93 3.23 -19.06 21.41
N TYR A 94 3.95 -17.95 21.47
CA TYR A 94 3.44 -16.69 22.01
C TYR A 94 3.06 -15.77 20.86
N SER A 95 2.17 -14.83 21.14
CA SER A 95 1.97 -13.71 20.21
C SER A 95 3.27 -12.95 20.01
N TYR A 96 3.41 -12.31 18.85
CA TYR A 96 4.55 -11.44 18.52
C TYR A 96 4.10 -10.05 18.09
N ASN A 97 2.84 -9.88 17.70
CA ASN A 97 2.36 -8.65 17.07
C ASN A 97 1.21 -8.07 17.89
N HIS A 98 1.26 -6.77 18.10
CA HIS A 98 0.27 -6.01 18.85
C HIS A 98 -0.72 -5.30 17.93
N ALA A 99 -0.19 -4.68 16.87
CA ALA A 99 -0.95 -3.84 15.97
C ALA A 99 -0.29 -3.75 14.60
N VAL A 100 -1.05 -3.25 13.64
CA VAL A 100 -0.62 -3.01 12.27
C VAL A 100 -0.89 -1.56 11.86
N GLY A 101 -0.32 -1.11 10.75
CA GLY A 101 -0.54 0.24 10.27
C GLY A 101 0.05 0.52 8.90
N ALA A 102 -0.14 1.75 8.44
CA ALA A 102 0.34 2.25 7.16
C ALA A 102 0.56 3.77 7.22
N THR A 103 1.42 4.26 6.34
CA THR A 103 1.64 5.69 6.08
C THR A 103 1.23 5.99 4.64
N TYR A 104 0.34 6.96 4.50
CA TYR A 104 -0.20 7.42 3.23
C TYR A 104 0.39 8.80 2.88
N ASP A 105 0.93 8.88 1.66
CA ASP A 105 1.37 10.10 1.02
C ASP A 105 0.44 10.37 -0.16
N PHE A 106 -0.32 11.44 -0.13
CA PHE A 106 -1.33 11.74 -1.16
C PHE A 106 -0.73 12.48 -2.38
N ASN A 107 0.52 12.92 -2.26
CA ASN A 107 1.33 13.46 -3.33
C ASN A 107 2.08 12.38 -4.11
N TYR A 108 1.90 11.12 -3.71
CA TYR A 108 2.55 10.01 -4.38
C TYR A 108 2.03 9.88 -5.83
N TYR A 109 2.96 9.94 -6.77
CA TYR A 109 2.67 10.02 -8.21
C TYR A 109 1.94 8.79 -8.77
N GLY A 110 2.04 7.62 -8.13
CA GLY A 110 1.31 6.43 -8.58
C GLY A 110 -0.19 6.47 -8.31
N TRP A 111 -0.70 7.53 -7.67
CA TRP A 111 -2.14 7.79 -7.64
C TRP A 111 -2.71 8.31 -8.97
N ALA A 112 -1.83 8.66 -9.93
CA ALA A 112 -2.18 9.19 -11.26
C ALA A 112 -3.17 10.37 -11.15
N ASP A 113 -4.35 10.28 -11.77
CA ASP A 113 -5.43 11.29 -11.67
C ASP A 113 -5.88 11.64 -10.24
N ASN A 114 -5.49 10.84 -9.24
CA ASN A 114 -5.88 11.04 -7.84
C ASN A 114 -4.75 11.63 -6.98
N GLU A 115 -3.65 12.07 -7.59
CA GLU A 115 -2.55 12.75 -6.92
C GLU A 115 -2.98 14.17 -6.48
N PHE A 116 -2.58 14.56 -5.28
CA PHE A 116 -2.75 15.92 -4.77
C PHE A 116 -1.44 16.69 -4.85
N ASN A 117 -1.50 18.00 -5.08
CA ASN A 117 -0.36 18.90 -4.94
C ASN A 117 -0.04 19.13 -3.46
N GLU A 118 1.22 19.48 -3.17
CA GLU A 118 1.71 19.72 -1.81
C GLU A 118 0.93 20.81 -1.08
N THR A 119 0.39 21.78 -1.83
CA THR A 119 -0.40 22.89 -1.32
C THR A 119 -1.90 22.61 -1.25
N ASP A 120 -2.36 21.44 -1.69
CA ASP A 120 -3.79 21.11 -1.68
C ASP A 120 -4.26 20.72 -0.30
N GLN A 121 -5.50 21.09 0.00
CA GLN A 121 -6.18 20.63 1.20
C GLN A 121 -6.90 19.32 0.90
N ILE A 122 -6.67 18.33 1.76
CA ILE A 122 -7.20 16.98 1.66
C ILE A 122 -8.04 16.72 2.92
N THR A 123 -9.19 16.10 2.75
CA THR A 123 -10.03 15.62 3.84
C THR A 123 -10.06 14.09 3.82
N ILE A 124 -9.73 13.48 4.95
CA ILE A 124 -9.83 12.03 5.14
C ILE A 124 -11.22 11.70 5.68
N ASP A 125 -11.97 10.89 4.92
CA ASP A 125 -13.39 10.66 5.15
C ASP A 125 -13.66 9.33 5.86
N SER A 126 -13.01 8.26 5.40
CA SER A 126 -13.24 6.90 5.95
C SER A 126 -12.02 6.01 5.81
N LEU A 127 -11.93 5.02 6.68
CA LEU A 127 -10.82 4.07 6.76
C LEU A 127 -11.39 2.64 6.73
N TYR A 128 -10.64 1.74 6.12
CA TYR A 128 -11.00 0.33 6.04
C TYR A 128 -9.80 -0.53 6.35
N VAL A 129 -10.03 -1.63 7.07
CA VAL A 129 -9.06 -2.71 7.23
C VAL A 129 -9.73 -4.04 6.98
N ILE A 130 -9.00 -4.97 6.38
CA ILE A 130 -9.46 -6.33 6.16
C ILE A 130 -8.68 -7.29 7.06
N GLY A 131 -9.42 -8.11 7.80
CA GLY A 131 -8.87 -9.15 8.64
C GLY A 131 -9.82 -10.34 8.73
N GLY A 132 -9.54 -11.23 9.67
CA GLY A 132 -10.48 -12.25 10.08
C GLY A 132 -10.67 -12.30 11.59
N TYR A 133 -11.89 -12.62 11.98
CA TYR A 133 -12.36 -12.63 13.35
C TYR A 133 -13.03 -13.96 13.66
N ASP A 134 -12.40 -14.76 14.52
CA ASP A 134 -12.99 -16.02 14.96
C ASP A 134 -13.59 -15.83 16.36
N ILE A 135 -14.77 -16.41 16.57
CA ILE A 135 -15.52 -16.27 17.82
C ILE A 135 -15.36 -17.52 18.66
N PHE A 136 -14.50 -17.44 19.67
CA PHE A 136 -14.34 -18.44 20.73
C PHE A 136 -15.24 -18.12 21.94
N ASN A 137 -15.56 -16.84 22.14
CA ASN A 137 -16.48 -16.33 23.14
C ASN A 137 -17.37 -15.23 22.53
N GLY A 138 -18.63 -15.57 22.24
CA GLY A 138 -19.60 -14.66 21.63
C GLY A 138 -20.14 -13.54 22.54
N ASN A 139 -19.76 -13.52 23.82
CA ASN A 139 -20.18 -12.49 24.78
C ASN A 139 -19.11 -11.41 25.00
N ASN A 140 -17.96 -11.49 24.33
CA ASN A 140 -16.92 -10.49 24.45
C ASN A 140 -17.27 -9.20 23.71
N ALA A 141 -16.87 -8.07 24.30
CA ALA A 141 -17.00 -6.74 23.71
C ALA A 141 -15.71 -6.34 22.99
N ASP A 142 -15.36 -7.09 21.95
CA ASP A 142 -14.14 -6.89 21.18
C ASP A 142 -14.28 -5.68 20.23
N LYS A 143 -13.17 -5.00 19.94
CA LYS A 143 -13.16 -3.84 19.05
C LYS A 143 -11.96 -3.84 18.12
N ILE A 144 -12.11 -3.16 16.99
CA ILE A 144 -10.99 -2.65 16.21
C ILE A 144 -10.90 -1.15 16.43
N ARG A 145 -9.72 -0.68 16.80
CA ARG A 145 -9.44 0.74 16.98
C ARG A 145 -8.57 1.24 15.85
N PHE A 146 -9.03 2.28 15.18
CA PHE A 146 -8.24 3.08 14.26
C PHE A 146 -7.75 4.31 15.01
N THR A 147 -6.44 4.55 14.96
CA THR A 147 -5.82 5.81 15.39
C THR A 147 -5.16 6.41 14.16
N ILE A 148 -5.67 7.55 13.71
CA ILE A 148 -5.09 8.31 12.61
C ILE A 148 -4.52 9.62 13.09
N PHE A 149 -3.49 10.09 12.39
CA PHE A 149 -2.87 11.37 12.69
C PHE A 149 -2.13 11.89 11.47
N LYS A 150 -2.05 13.20 11.38
CA LYS A 150 -1.29 13.88 10.33
C LYS A 150 0.03 14.40 10.88
N GLY A 151 1.08 14.32 10.07
CA GLY A 151 2.37 14.94 10.33
C GLY A 151 2.90 15.53 9.03
N GLY A 152 3.71 16.60 9.08
CA GLY A 152 4.39 17.08 7.87
C GLY A 152 5.44 16.08 7.37
N ASN A 153 6.44 16.57 6.63
CA ASN A 153 7.71 15.86 6.44
C ASN A 153 8.44 15.52 7.77
N GLY A 154 7.91 15.99 8.90
CA GLY A 154 8.35 15.73 10.26
C GLY A 154 7.59 14.64 11.02
N PHE A 155 7.07 13.59 10.37
CA PHE A 155 7.20 12.28 11.03
C PHE A 155 8.69 12.15 11.33
N SER A 156 9.03 11.93 12.61
CA SER A 156 10.40 11.96 13.10
C SER A 156 11.32 11.24 12.11
N ALA A 157 12.51 11.81 11.91
CA ALA A 157 13.44 11.32 10.90
C ALA A 157 13.56 9.78 10.97
N PRO A 158 13.45 9.15 9.81
CA PRO A 158 12.56 8.04 9.58
C PRO A 158 13.34 6.78 9.89
N PHE A 159 13.18 6.14 11.06
CA PHE A 159 14.20 5.15 11.42
C PHE A 159 15.61 5.82 11.35
N ALA A 160 15.84 6.99 11.98
CA ALA A 160 17.14 7.69 11.97
C ALA A 160 18.25 6.80 12.57
N GLY A 161 18.75 5.85 11.79
CA GLY A 161 19.58 4.74 12.26
C GLY A 161 19.50 3.44 11.44
N VAL A 162 18.45 3.16 10.67
CA VAL A 162 18.46 2.02 9.72
C VAL A 162 18.71 2.50 8.32
N GLN A 163 19.99 2.43 7.98
CA GLN A 163 20.47 2.50 6.62
C GLN A 163 20.55 1.08 6.09
N TYR A 164 19.91 0.83 4.96
CA TYR A 164 20.15 -0.41 4.22
C TYR A 164 21.38 -0.24 3.34
N ASN A 165 22.06 -1.35 3.07
CA ASN A 165 23.18 -1.32 2.15
C ASN A 165 22.70 -0.91 0.74
N PRO A 166 23.55 -0.21 -0.04
CA PRO A 166 23.26 0.04 -1.45
C PRO A 166 23.00 -1.28 -2.20
N GLY A 167 22.03 -1.28 -3.14
CA GLY A 167 21.64 -2.46 -3.90
C GLY A 167 20.80 -3.50 -3.14
N THR A 168 20.29 -3.16 -1.94
CA THR A 168 19.34 -4.03 -1.22
C THR A 168 18.01 -4.18 -1.97
N TRP A 169 17.64 -3.21 -2.81
CA TRP A 169 16.31 -3.13 -3.43
C TRP A 169 16.42 -3.13 -4.95
N ALA A 170 15.60 -3.94 -5.60
CA ALA A 170 15.67 -4.17 -7.04
C ALA A 170 15.12 -2.98 -7.86
N ALA A 171 14.26 -2.17 -7.26
CA ALA A 171 13.62 -1.01 -7.90
C ALA A 171 14.46 0.27 -7.86
N LEU A 172 15.46 0.33 -6.97
CA LEU A 172 16.19 1.57 -6.70
C LEU A 172 17.49 1.63 -7.48
N ASP A 173 17.96 2.86 -7.70
CA ASP A 173 19.36 3.09 -8.04
C ASP A 173 20.23 2.30 -7.04
N PRO A 174 21.13 1.41 -7.50
CA PRO A 174 22.01 0.63 -6.65
C PRO A 174 22.87 1.48 -5.70
N THR A 175 22.98 2.78 -5.93
CA THR A 175 23.73 3.75 -5.12
C THR A 175 22.87 4.53 -4.11
N ALA A 176 21.53 4.45 -4.21
CA ALA A 176 20.63 5.12 -3.28
C ALA A 176 20.71 4.51 -1.87
N THR A 177 20.64 5.37 -0.84
CA THR A 177 20.55 4.94 0.57
C THR A 177 19.12 5.17 1.07
N PRO A 178 18.29 4.12 1.17
CA PRO A 178 16.90 4.26 1.52
C PRO A 178 16.70 4.57 3.01
N THR A 179 15.71 5.41 3.35
CA THR A 179 15.28 5.67 4.74
C THR A 179 13.76 5.49 4.90
N ALA A 180 13.26 4.89 5.97
CA ALA A 180 11.88 4.41 6.02
C ALA A 180 11.05 5.13 7.09
N LYS A 181 10.00 5.86 6.70
CA LYS A 181 9.16 6.62 7.65
C LYS A 181 8.29 5.66 8.47
N THR A 182 8.31 5.86 9.78
CA THR A 182 7.57 5.08 10.77
C THR A 182 6.76 6.02 11.67
N MET A 183 5.95 5.42 12.54
CA MET A 183 5.17 6.13 13.54
C MET A 183 5.87 6.05 14.89
N ASP A 184 6.05 7.21 15.53
CA ASP A 184 6.50 7.27 16.92
C ASP A 184 5.45 6.61 17.82
N TYR A 185 5.92 5.80 18.76
CA TYR A 185 5.10 5.03 19.66
C TYR A 185 5.63 5.11 21.09
N ALA A 186 4.80 5.55 22.03
CA ALA A 186 5.13 5.51 23.44
C ALA A 186 4.62 4.19 24.04
N GLY A 187 5.55 3.28 24.32
CA GLY A 187 5.24 2.01 24.98
C GLY A 187 4.92 2.14 26.46
N SER A 188 4.21 1.14 26.99
CA SER A 188 3.99 0.94 28.43
C SER A 188 4.42 -0.47 28.82
N PRO A 189 5.19 -0.65 29.91
CA PRO A 189 5.58 -1.97 30.41
C PRO A 189 4.47 -2.68 31.18
N LEU A 190 3.31 -2.05 31.34
CA LEU A 190 2.13 -2.67 31.94
C LEU A 190 1.39 -3.51 30.90
N ASP A 191 0.64 -4.53 31.32
CA ASP A 191 -0.06 -5.45 30.42
C ASP A 191 -1.27 -4.80 29.70
N GLY A 192 -1.74 -5.46 28.63
CA GLY A 192 -2.95 -5.07 27.88
C GLY A 192 -2.75 -4.00 26.80
N ASN A 193 -3.74 -3.17 26.48
CA ASN A 193 -3.69 -2.18 25.40
C ASN A 193 -3.14 -0.81 25.87
N GLN A 194 -1.95 -0.80 26.45
CA GLN A 194 -1.35 0.41 26.99
C GLN A 194 -0.20 0.93 26.13
N GLY A 195 -0.09 2.25 26.07
CA GLY A 195 0.77 2.96 25.13
C GLY A 195 -0.03 3.51 23.96
N GLY A 196 0.66 4.02 22.95
CA GLY A 196 0.01 4.53 21.75
C GLY A 196 0.93 5.41 20.89
N PRO A 197 0.47 5.77 19.68
CA PRO A 197 1.13 6.79 18.87
C PRO A 197 1.24 8.13 19.62
N THR A 198 2.36 8.83 19.50
CA THR A 198 2.67 10.06 20.29
C THR A 198 2.22 11.37 19.63
N SER A 199 1.50 11.32 18.52
CA SER A 199 1.12 12.52 17.77
C SER A 199 0.09 13.40 18.49
N THR A 200 0.19 14.71 18.30
CA THR A 200 -0.73 15.72 18.83
C THR A 200 -1.99 15.91 17.98
N SER A 201 -2.04 15.32 16.78
CA SER A 201 -3.16 15.42 15.82
C SER A 201 -4.02 14.14 15.77
N THR A 202 -3.98 13.33 16.82
CA THR A 202 -4.61 12.01 16.88
C THR A 202 -6.13 12.08 16.87
N VAL A 203 -6.74 11.25 16.02
CA VAL A 203 -8.17 10.93 16.02
C VAL A 203 -8.30 9.42 16.20
N THR A 204 -9.06 9.01 17.21
CA THR A 204 -9.30 7.61 17.53
C THR A 204 -10.76 7.24 17.25
N ILE A 205 -10.96 6.12 16.58
CA ILE A 205 -12.26 5.64 16.12
C ILE A 205 -12.37 4.15 16.42
N ASP A 206 -13.39 3.76 17.18
CA ASP A 206 -13.62 2.37 17.56
C ASP A 206 -14.76 1.77 16.72
N TYR A 207 -14.51 0.59 16.16
CA TYR A 207 -15.53 -0.30 15.62
C TYR A 207 -15.78 -1.45 16.60
N ASN A 208 -17.02 -1.61 17.07
CA ASN A 208 -17.37 -2.73 17.94
C ASN A 208 -17.60 -3.98 17.08
N LEU A 209 -16.81 -5.02 17.32
CA LEU A 209 -16.98 -6.31 16.65
C LEU A 209 -18.19 -7.05 17.22
N SER A 210 -18.83 -7.82 16.36
CA SER A 210 -20.03 -8.59 16.66
C SER A 210 -19.98 -9.97 16.01
N VAL A 211 -20.99 -10.80 16.28
CA VAL A 211 -21.14 -12.10 15.62
C VAL A 211 -21.29 -12.01 14.09
N ALA A 212 -21.76 -10.86 13.59
CA ALA A 212 -21.90 -10.61 12.15
C ALA A 212 -20.56 -10.41 11.45
N ASP A 213 -19.50 -10.06 12.18
CA ASP A 213 -18.16 -9.83 11.63
C ASP A 213 -17.31 -11.12 11.61
N SER A 214 -17.89 -12.27 11.97
CA SER A 214 -17.16 -13.54 12.04
C SER A 214 -16.68 -14.05 10.69
N GLY A 215 -15.52 -14.69 10.66
CA GLY A 215 -14.85 -15.11 9.44
C GLY A 215 -14.04 -13.97 8.83
N VAL A 216 -14.31 -13.60 7.58
CA VAL A 216 -13.63 -12.48 6.92
C VAL A 216 -14.31 -11.17 7.31
N ALA A 217 -13.59 -10.34 8.05
CA ALA A 217 -14.07 -9.06 8.54
C ALA A 217 -13.55 -7.92 7.66
N VAL A 218 -14.46 -7.20 7.01
CA VAL A 218 -14.19 -5.91 6.37
C VAL A 218 -14.64 -4.83 7.35
N VAL A 219 -13.69 -4.24 8.07
CA VAL A 219 -13.99 -3.28 9.12
C VAL A 219 -13.80 -1.88 8.55
N GLY A 220 -14.90 -1.14 8.40
CA GLY A 220 -14.92 0.23 7.91
C GLY A 220 -15.39 1.21 8.97
N VAL A 221 -14.73 2.36 9.06
CA VAL A 221 -15.12 3.46 9.97
C VAL A 221 -15.14 4.79 9.25
N GLU A 222 -16.10 5.64 9.61
CA GLU A 222 -16.15 7.05 9.22
C GLU A 222 -15.29 7.87 10.17
N VAL A 223 -14.56 8.85 9.63
CA VAL A 223 -13.80 9.80 10.44
C VAL A 223 -14.77 10.85 11.02
N PRO A 224 -14.86 11.00 12.35
CA PRO A 224 -15.83 11.90 12.99
C PRO A 224 -15.67 13.37 12.57
N ASN A 225 -16.71 14.17 12.84
CA ASN A 225 -16.73 15.62 12.66
C ASN A 225 -16.49 16.10 11.21
N GLY A 226 -16.86 15.29 10.22
CA GLY A 226 -16.69 15.63 8.81
C GLY A 226 -15.27 15.40 8.28
N GLY A 227 -14.49 14.54 8.94
CA GLY A 227 -13.19 14.11 8.46
C GLY A 227 -11.98 14.72 9.17
N LEU A 228 -10.80 14.21 8.82
CA LEU A 228 -9.52 14.78 9.23
C LEU A 228 -8.93 15.58 8.06
N THR A 229 -8.80 16.90 8.23
CA THR A 229 -8.19 17.76 7.21
C THR A 229 -6.68 17.83 7.36
N MET A 230 -5.95 17.68 6.25
CA MET A 230 -4.50 17.80 6.12
C MET A 230 -4.10 18.50 4.82
N MET A 231 -2.85 18.92 4.71
CA MET A 231 -2.27 19.43 3.44
C MET A 231 -1.58 18.30 2.69
N GLY A 232 -1.45 18.40 1.36
CA GLY A 232 -0.78 17.39 0.53
C GLY A 232 0.67 17.11 0.95
N ASN A 233 1.41 18.13 1.39
CA ASN A 233 2.77 17.95 1.93
C ASN A 233 2.84 17.25 3.30
N GLN A 234 1.72 16.77 3.82
CA GLN A 234 1.62 16.00 5.06
C GLN A 234 1.39 14.53 4.75
N LEU A 235 1.85 13.66 5.63
CA LEU A 235 1.55 12.24 5.58
C LEU A 235 0.45 11.91 6.58
N LEU A 236 -0.33 10.89 6.25
CA LEU A 236 -1.32 10.30 7.12
C LEU A 236 -0.73 9.02 7.73
N GLY A 237 -0.57 9.01 9.04
CA GLY A 237 -0.31 7.79 9.80
C GLY A 237 -1.62 7.11 10.15
N ILE A 238 -1.70 5.80 9.90
CA ILE A 238 -2.83 4.95 10.27
C ILE A 238 -2.30 3.82 11.13
N PHE A 239 -2.83 3.71 12.35
CA PHE A 239 -2.51 2.66 13.31
C PHE A 239 -3.78 1.92 13.69
N VAL A 240 -3.77 0.59 13.58
CA VAL A 240 -4.95 -0.26 13.76
C VAL A 240 -4.67 -1.34 14.78
N GLU A 241 -5.51 -1.39 15.81
CA GLU A 241 -5.36 -2.27 16.96
C GLU A 241 -6.58 -3.17 17.14
N TYR A 242 -6.33 -4.41 17.57
CA TYR A 242 -7.37 -5.27 18.11
C TYR A 242 -7.45 -5.12 19.63
N LEU A 243 -8.64 -4.78 20.12
CA LEU A 243 -8.94 -4.58 21.54
C LEU A 243 -9.91 -5.68 22.01
N PRO A 244 -9.41 -6.80 22.56
CA PRO A 244 -10.27 -7.83 23.13
C PRO A 244 -11.01 -7.31 24.39
N GLY A 245 -12.28 -7.66 24.53
CA GLY A 245 -13.19 -7.17 25.56
C GLY A 245 -12.95 -7.73 26.97
N GLY A 246 -12.09 -8.75 27.10
CA GLY A 246 -11.72 -9.35 28.37
C GLY A 246 -10.31 -9.93 28.28
N MET A 247 -9.32 -9.14 28.68
CA MET A 247 -7.93 -9.57 28.74
C MET A 247 -7.52 -10.04 30.12
N THR A 248 -6.63 -11.01 30.13
CA THR A 248 -5.89 -11.48 31.29
C THR A 248 -4.44 -11.77 30.91
N THR A 249 -3.56 -11.92 31.90
CA THR A 249 -2.14 -12.24 31.69
C THR A 249 -1.89 -13.72 31.32
N SER A 250 -2.95 -14.48 31.03
CA SER A 250 -2.86 -15.92 30.71
C SER A 250 -3.82 -16.28 29.59
N ASP A 251 -4.02 -15.34 28.67
CA ASP A 251 -4.96 -15.54 27.59
C ASP A 251 -4.49 -16.60 26.58
N THR A 252 -5.45 -17.30 26.00
CA THR A 252 -5.21 -18.40 25.05
C THR A 252 -6.05 -18.25 23.79
N ILE A 253 -5.43 -18.58 22.66
CA ILE A 253 -6.05 -18.76 21.34
C ILE A 253 -5.65 -20.16 20.88
N ASN A 254 -6.60 -21.06 20.65
CA ASN A 254 -6.32 -22.41 20.15
C ASN A 254 -7.02 -22.65 18.80
N TYR A 255 -6.23 -22.58 17.73
CA TYR A 255 -6.67 -22.85 16.36
C TYR A 255 -6.82 -24.34 16.03
N GLN A 256 -6.27 -25.24 16.85
CA GLN A 256 -6.45 -26.68 16.67
C GLN A 256 -7.88 -27.10 17.06
N THR A 257 -8.42 -26.49 18.12
CA THR A 257 -9.74 -26.83 18.68
C THR A 257 -10.78 -25.72 18.51
N ASN A 258 -10.42 -24.59 17.89
CA ASN A 258 -11.25 -23.38 17.76
C ASN A 258 -11.83 -22.92 19.10
N SER A 259 -10.96 -22.78 20.11
CA SER A 259 -11.33 -22.39 21.47
C SER A 259 -10.27 -21.49 22.09
N GLY A 260 -10.62 -20.73 23.12
CA GLY A 260 -9.67 -19.87 23.82
C GLY A 260 -10.35 -19.01 24.87
N SER A 261 -9.57 -18.30 25.67
CA SER A 261 -10.09 -17.29 26.61
C SER A 261 -10.35 -15.95 25.93
N MET A 262 -9.72 -15.70 24.78
CA MET A 262 -9.98 -14.53 23.93
C MET A 262 -10.35 -14.94 22.52
N ASN A 263 -11.07 -14.07 21.82
CA ASN A 263 -11.26 -14.19 20.37
C ASN A 263 -10.00 -13.72 19.64
N PRO A 264 -9.53 -14.42 18.60
CA PRO A 264 -8.47 -13.90 17.75
C PRO A 264 -9.04 -12.93 16.71
N PHE A 265 -8.30 -11.84 16.48
CA PHE A 265 -8.37 -11.10 15.23
C PHE A 265 -7.02 -11.21 14.53
N TYR A 266 -7.04 -11.50 13.24
CA TYR A 266 -5.84 -11.51 12.41
C TYR A 266 -5.99 -10.55 11.24
N PHE A 267 -4.99 -9.70 11.04
CA PHE A 267 -4.95 -8.77 9.93
C PHE A 267 -4.46 -9.47 8.67
N TYR A 268 -5.16 -9.29 7.56
CA TYR A 268 -4.67 -9.78 6.28
C TYR A 268 -3.60 -8.85 5.73
N TYR A 269 -2.64 -9.46 5.04
CA TYR A 269 -1.62 -8.75 4.28
C TYR A 269 -1.28 -9.50 3.00
N TYR A 270 -0.82 -8.78 1.99
CA TYR A 270 -0.11 -9.39 0.88
C TYR A 270 1.38 -9.41 1.13
N ARG A 271 2.05 -10.40 0.57
CA ARG A 271 3.50 -10.53 0.60
C ARG A 271 4.09 -10.97 -0.73
N GLU A 272 5.39 -10.81 -0.86
CA GLU A 272 6.15 -11.41 -1.96
C GLU A 272 6.04 -12.94 -1.96
N GLY A 273 5.69 -13.51 -3.10
CA GLY A 273 5.72 -14.96 -3.33
C GLY A 273 7.15 -15.49 -3.35
N ASN A 274 8.08 -14.76 -3.97
CA ASN A 274 9.50 -15.11 -3.98
C ASN A 274 10.19 -14.75 -2.66
N THR A 275 10.17 -15.70 -1.71
CA THR A 275 10.84 -15.53 -0.41
C THR A 275 12.36 -15.75 -0.43
N SER A 276 12.92 -16.24 -1.55
CA SER A 276 14.35 -16.55 -1.66
C SER A 276 15.19 -15.36 -2.11
N ALA A 277 14.58 -14.40 -2.81
CA ALA A 277 15.20 -13.16 -3.24
C ALA A 277 14.14 -12.04 -3.26
N PRO A 278 13.68 -11.59 -2.08
CA PRO A 278 12.67 -10.54 -2.01
C PRO A 278 13.17 -9.26 -2.67
N GLN A 279 12.32 -8.62 -3.45
CA GLN A 279 12.59 -7.44 -4.26
C GLN A 279 12.34 -6.13 -3.51
N GLY A 280 11.45 -6.17 -2.50
CA GLY A 280 11.10 -5.09 -1.58
C GLY A 280 10.23 -3.97 -2.15
N TYR A 281 9.48 -4.21 -3.22
CA TYR A 281 8.59 -3.19 -3.84
C TYR A 281 7.41 -2.79 -2.94
N PHE A 282 7.19 -3.44 -1.80
CA PHE A 282 6.15 -3.02 -0.84
C PHE A 282 6.47 -1.69 -0.13
N ILE A 283 7.64 -1.12 -0.35
CA ILE A 283 7.94 0.27 -0.01
C ILE A 283 8.40 0.94 -1.27
N GLN A 284 7.56 1.83 -1.75
CA GLN A 284 7.69 2.35 -3.08
C GLN A 284 8.26 3.77 -3.01
N ASP A 285 9.48 3.88 -3.53
CA ASP A 285 10.17 5.10 -3.89
C ASP A 285 10.48 6.08 -2.76
N PHE A 286 11.62 5.78 -2.16
CA PHE A 286 12.31 6.59 -1.17
C PHE A 286 12.86 7.95 -1.69
N ASP A 287 12.68 8.28 -2.97
CA ASP A 287 13.27 9.48 -3.57
C ASP A 287 12.71 10.79 -3.01
N SER A 288 11.43 10.83 -2.62
CA SER A 288 10.79 12.06 -2.12
C SER A 288 9.41 11.82 -1.53
N THR A 289 8.72 10.76 -1.95
CA THR A 289 7.38 10.36 -1.48
C THR A 289 7.49 9.33 -0.37
N SER A 290 6.85 9.57 0.77
CA SER A 290 7.10 8.75 1.97
C SER A 290 5.99 7.74 2.23
N THR A 291 5.84 6.80 1.30
CA THR A 291 4.83 5.74 1.39
C THR A 291 5.35 4.55 2.20
N ASN A 292 4.51 3.99 3.06
CA ASN A 292 4.82 2.75 3.78
C ASN A 292 3.52 1.98 4.03
N CYS A 293 3.34 0.87 3.34
CA CYS A 293 2.10 0.10 3.43
C CYS A 293 2.11 -0.98 4.52
N SER A 294 3.17 -1.08 5.34
CA SER A 294 3.25 -2.09 6.39
C SER A 294 4.10 -1.67 7.59
N ASN A 295 3.42 -1.10 8.57
CA ASN A 295 3.91 -0.89 9.92
C ASN A 295 3.37 -1.99 10.83
N PHE A 296 4.25 -2.55 11.65
CA PHE A 296 3.95 -3.49 12.72
C PHE A 296 4.33 -2.86 14.05
N LEU A 297 3.55 -3.14 15.08
CA LEU A 297 4.03 -3.01 16.44
C LEU A 297 4.26 -4.41 17.01
N PHE A 298 5.52 -4.75 17.33
CA PHE A 298 5.80 -5.98 18.04
C PHE A 298 5.43 -5.81 19.51
N ASN A 299 4.82 -6.83 20.09
CA ASN A 299 4.36 -6.78 21.48
C ASN A 299 5.50 -6.63 22.49
N THR A 300 6.72 -7.07 22.16
CA THR A 300 7.90 -6.94 23.01
C THR A 300 8.45 -5.51 23.03
N THR A 301 8.22 -4.73 21.97
CA THR A 301 8.78 -3.38 21.79
C THR A 301 8.45 -2.46 22.97
N ARG A 302 7.22 -2.54 23.50
CA ARG A 302 6.76 -1.77 24.68
C ARG A 302 7.51 -2.08 25.99
N TYR A 303 8.22 -3.21 26.06
CA TYR A 303 8.95 -3.66 27.25
C TYR A 303 10.46 -3.38 27.12
N SER A 304 10.85 -2.43 26.28
CA SER A 304 12.25 -2.06 26.04
C SER A 304 13.12 -3.26 25.62
N ALA A 305 12.58 -4.09 24.71
CA ALA A 305 13.23 -5.33 24.28
C ALA A 305 14.55 -5.09 23.51
N HIS A 306 14.74 -3.90 22.97
CA HIS A 306 15.98 -3.50 22.29
C HIS A 306 16.90 -2.71 23.23
N VAL A 307 18.21 -2.98 23.13
CA VAL A 307 19.28 -2.27 23.86
C VAL A 307 20.15 -1.48 22.88
N ALA A 308 20.98 -0.56 23.40
CA ALA A 308 21.93 0.20 22.60
C ALA A 308 22.80 -0.71 21.71
N PRO A 309 23.04 -0.35 20.44
CA PRO A 309 22.70 0.92 19.78
C PRO A 309 21.33 0.92 19.06
N SER A 310 20.44 -0.04 19.34
CA SER A 310 19.14 -0.21 18.67
C SER A 310 17.93 0.08 19.56
N ASP A 311 18.14 0.69 20.72
CA ASP A 311 17.13 1.03 21.71
C ASP A 311 16.08 2.03 21.20
N TRP A 312 16.43 2.88 20.22
CA TRP A 312 15.48 3.74 19.51
C TRP A 312 14.30 2.97 18.88
N ARG A 313 14.46 1.67 18.58
CA ARG A 313 13.38 0.82 18.05
C ARG A 313 12.22 0.64 19.03
N ASN A 314 12.45 0.86 20.32
CA ASN A 314 11.42 0.74 21.34
C ASN A 314 10.37 1.87 21.26
N ASP A 315 10.72 2.99 20.62
CA ASP A 315 9.91 4.21 20.60
C ASP A 315 9.20 4.43 19.25
N GLN A 316 9.10 3.39 18.43
CA GLN A 316 8.51 3.46 17.09
C GLN A 316 7.93 2.14 16.61
N THR A 317 7.02 2.21 15.65
CA THR A 317 6.60 1.02 14.90
C THR A 317 7.75 0.46 14.04
N SER A 318 7.71 -0.84 13.80
CA SER A 318 8.62 -1.54 12.90
C SER A 318 8.03 -1.62 11.51
N ILE A 319 8.88 -1.53 10.51
CA ILE A 319 8.45 -1.59 9.11
C ILE A 319 8.79 -2.95 8.55
N ASN A 320 7.94 -3.49 7.68
CA ASN A 320 8.33 -4.64 6.86
C ASN A 320 8.09 -4.38 5.38
N MET A 321 9.15 -4.55 4.59
CA MET A 321 9.15 -4.20 3.17
C MET A 321 8.75 -5.37 2.27
N ALA A 322 8.37 -6.50 2.87
CA ALA A 322 7.87 -7.67 2.15
C ALA A 322 6.36 -7.89 2.37
N TYR A 323 5.71 -7.01 3.14
CA TYR A 323 4.31 -7.12 3.51
C TYR A 323 3.56 -5.83 3.16
N SER A 324 2.27 -5.95 2.89
CA SER A 324 1.33 -4.83 2.81
C SER A 324 0.03 -5.21 3.48
N HIS A 325 -0.31 -4.50 4.56
CA HIS A 325 -1.61 -4.72 5.20
C HIS A 325 -2.72 -4.23 4.28
N LEU A 326 -3.84 -4.95 4.26
CA LEU A 326 -5.02 -4.55 3.51
C LEU A 326 -5.75 -3.44 4.28
N ILE A 327 -5.15 -2.26 4.29
CA ILE A 327 -5.66 -1.01 4.86
C ILE A 327 -5.88 -0.06 3.70
N SER A 328 -7.06 0.53 3.58
CA SER A 328 -7.36 1.57 2.60
C SER A 328 -8.02 2.77 3.24
N VAL A 329 -7.94 3.91 2.55
CA VAL A 329 -8.47 5.19 3.02
C VAL A 329 -9.24 5.88 1.90
N THR A 330 -10.38 6.47 2.21
CA THR A 330 -11.07 7.36 1.28
C THR A 330 -10.71 8.80 1.63
N ALA A 331 -10.26 9.55 0.63
CA ALA A 331 -9.91 10.95 0.78
C ALA A 331 -10.51 11.77 -0.35
N SER A 332 -10.83 13.02 -0.03
CA SER A 332 -11.43 13.97 -0.94
C SER A 332 -10.76 15.34 -0.86
N GLY A 333 -10.87 16.11 -1.93
CA GLY A 333 -10.29 17.44 -2.03
C GLY A 333 -10.36 17.99 -3.45
N THR A 334 -9.57 19.02 -3.73
CA THR A 334 -9.38 19.53 -5.09
C THR A 334 -7.89 19.56 -5.39
N SER A 335 -7.46 18.75 -6.36
CA SER A 335 -6.08 18.75 -6.80
C SER A 335 -5.80 19.96 -7.67
N SER A 336 -4.75 20.72 -7.35
CA SER A 336 -4.23 21.82 -8.14
C SER A 336 -3.10 21.39 -9.08
N ILE A 337 -2.81 20.09 -9.16
CA ILE A 337 -1.89 19.56 -10.16
C ILE A 337 -2.40 19.97 -11.54
N GLY A 338 -1.53 20.66 -12.29
CA GLY A 338 -1.93 21.45 -13.43
C GLY A 338 -2.57 20.64 -14.54
N VAL A 339 -3.67 21.18 -15.08
CA VAL A 339 -4.07 20.95 -16.47
C VAL A 339 -3.14 21.79 -17.33
N GLU A 340 -2.11 21.20 -17.93
CA GLU A 340 -1.65 21.72 -19.23
C GLU A 340 -2.57 21.12 -20.30
N ASP A 341 -3.76 21.71 -20.43
CA ASP A 341 -4.49 21.73 -21.71
C ASP A 341 -3.66 22.62 -22.66
N LYS A 342 -2.49 22.14 -23.07
CA LYS A 342 -2.10 22.32 -24.46
C LYS A 342 -2.80 21.17 -25.16
N ASP A 343 -3.50 21.41 -26.26
CA ASP A 343 -4.06 20.35 -27.09
C ASP A 343 -2.95 19.31 -27.37
N LEU A 344 -2.85 18.29 -26.51
CA LEU A 344 -1.72 17.39 -26.52
C LEU A 344 -1.92 16.52 -27.75
N THR A 345 -1.00 16.70 -28.68
CA THR A 345 -0.91 15.91 -29.89
C THR A 345 -0.78 14.45 -29.48
N SER A 346 -1.73 13.60 -29.86
CA SER A 346 -1.72 12.19 -29.49
C SER A 346 -0.63 11.43 -30.25
N ALA A 347 0.17 10.63 -29.54
CA ALA A 347 1.19 9.77 -30.12
C ALA A 347 0.73 8.30 -30.11
N SER A 348 0.74 7.65 -31.26
CA SER A 348 0.46 6.22 -31.42
C SER A 348 1.77 5.44 -31.60
N ILE A 349 1.98 4.40 -30.79
CA ILE A 349 3.24 3.63 -30.78
C ILE A 349 2.96 2.16 -31.10
N PHE A 350 3.50 1.66 -32.21
CA PHE A 350 3.17 0.33 -32.72
C PHE A 350 4.26 -0.31 -33.63
N PRO A 351 4.35 -1.65 -33.69
CA PRO A 351 3.62 -2.60 -32.86
C PRO A 351 4.18 -2.64 -31.43
N ASN A 352 3.31 -2.84 -30.45
CA ASN A 352 3.69 -3.15 -29.07
C ASN A 352 2.85 -4.35 -28.59
N PRO A 353 3.44 -5.52 -28.27
CA PRO A 353 4.88 -5.84 -28.27
C PRO A 353 5.54 -5.84 -29.66
N THR A 354 6.86 -5.63 -29.70
CA THR A 354 7.70 -5.57 -30.91
C THR A 354 8.77 -6.68 -30.97
N ASN A 355 9.31 -6.93 -32.16
CA ASN A 355 10.55 -7.71 -32.36
C ASN A 355 11.80 -6.80 -32.43
N GLY A 356 11.69 -5.58 -31.89
CA GLY A 356 12.76 -4.58 -31.86
C GLY A 356 12.63 -3.46 -32.90
N VAL A 357 11.53 -3.37 -33.65
CA VAL A 357 11.25 -2.21 -34.52
C VAL A 357 9.92 -1.59 -34.12
N VAL A 358 9.92 -0.32 -33.74
CA VAL A 358 8.74 0.42 -33.27
C VAL A 358 8.51 1.62 -34.18
N ASN A 359 7.25 1.94 -34.45
CA ASN A 359 6.85 3.15 -35.15
C ASN A 359 6.14 4.08 -34.17
N ILE A 360 6.41 5.37 -34.31
CA ILE A 360 5.73 6.46 -33.60
C ILE A 360 5.00 7.30 -34.66
N GLU A 361 3.74 7.59 -34.43
CA GLU A 361 2.90 8.44 -35.27
C GLU A 361 2.25 9.51 -34.40
N LEU A 362 2.37 10.79 -34.78
CA LEU A 362 1.70 11.90 -34.10
C LEU A 362 0.51 12.38 -34.91
N ASP A 363 -0.59 12.81 -34.27
CA ASP A 363 -1.74 13.40 -34.97
C ASP A 363 -1.57 14.88 -35.36
N ALA A 364 -0.44 15.49 -35.01
CA ALA A 364 -0.05 16.85 -35.36
C ALA A 364 1.41 16.95 -35.82
N THR A 365 1.75 18.08 -36.42
CA THR A 365 3.11 18.39 -36.88
C THR A 365 3.85 19.11 -35.76
N ALA A 366 4.90 18.48 -35.22
CA ALA A 366 5.66 18.98 -34.08
C ALA A 366 7.11 18.50 -34.11
N ASP A 367 8.02 19.33 -33.57
CA ASP A 367 9.37 18.89 -33.22
C ASP A 367 9.34 18.29 -31.82
N ALA A 368 9.82 17.06 -31.67
CA ALA A 368 9.81 16.33 -30.39
C ALA A 368 11.09 15.52 -30.19
N THR A 369 11.48 15.38 -28.94
CA THR A 369 12.56 14.50 -28.48
C THR A 369 11.96 13.14 -28.19
N VAL A 370 12.46 12.11 -28.87
CA VAL A 370 12.12 10.72 -28.56
C VAL A 370 13.22 10.10 -27.72
N THR A 371 12.89 9.61 -26.54
CA THR A 371 13.82 8.93 -25.64
C THR A 371 13.33 7.51 -25.37
N VAL A 372 14.23 6.54 -25.34
CA VAL A 372 13.94 5.18 -24.86
C VAL A 372 14.91 4.85 -23.74
N VAL A 373 14.38 4.45 -22.59
CA VAL A 373 15.14 3.99 -21.43
C VAL A 373 14.84 2.53 -21.11
N ASP A 374 15.83 1.81 -20.60
CA ASP A 374 15.64 0.48 -20.04
C ASP A 374 15.06 0.51 -18.61
N VAL A 375 14.81 -0.66 -18.04
CA VAL A 375 14.27 -0.81 -16.67
C VAL A 375 15.21 -0.30 -15.57
N LEU A 376 16.47 -0.03 -15.89
CA LEU A 376 17.47 0.54 -14.98
C LEU A 376 17.59 2.06 -15.15
N GLY A 377 16.76 2.68 -16.00
CA GLY A 377 16.79 4.10 -16.30
C GLY A 377 17.92 4.50 -17.26
N GLN A 378 18.63 3.55 -17.87
CA GLN A 378 19.66 3.87 -18.85
C GLN A 378 19.02 4.25 -20.18
N VAL A 379 19.39 5.43 -20.70
CA VAL A 379 19.00 5.88 -22.04
C VAL A 379 19.67 5.01 -23.09
N ILE A 380 18.87 4.24 -23.84
CA ILE A 380 19.33 3.37 -24.92
C ILE A 380 19.09 3.96 -26.31
N TYR A 381 18.20 4.94 -26.41
CA TYR A 381 17.94 5.72 -27.62
C TYR A 381 17.52 7.13 -27.23
N ALA A 382 18.01 8.13 -27.95
CA ALA A 382 17.55 9.51 -27.85
C ALA A 382 17.73 10.19 -29.21
N SER A 383 16.69 10.79 -29.75
CA SER A 383 16.75 11.59 -30.98
C SER A 383 15.80 12.77 -30.95
N ASN A 384 16.16 13.85 -31.64
CA ASN A 384 15.25 14.95 -31.91
C ASN A 384 14.66 14.72 -33.30
N GLU A 385 13.34 14.58 -33.37
CA GLU A 385 12.62 14.25 -34.60
C GLU A 385 11.62 15.35 -34.95
N SER A 386 11.52 15.67 -36.23
CA SER A 386 10.44 16.48 -36.78
C SER A 386 9.34 15.55 -37.28
N PHE A 387 8.20 15.55 -36.61
CA PHE A 387 7.02 14.79 -36.99
C PHE A 387 6.12 15.61 -37.91
N VAL A 388 5.62 14.98 -38.96
CA VAL A 388 4.46 15.47 -39.73
C VAL A 388 3.24 14.67 -39.27
N ALA A 389 2.10 15.33 -39.14
CA ALA A 389 0.84 14.69 -38.72
C ALA A 389 0.53 13.44 -39.57
N GLY A 390 0.34 12.29 -38.93
CA GLY A 390 0.08 10.98 -39.55
C GLY A 390 1.31 10.32 -40.20
N GLU A 391 2.50 10.93 -40.12
CA GLU A 391 3.74 10.31 -40.57
C GLU A 391 4.29 9.36 -39.49
N ARG A 392 4.80 8.21 -39.93
CA ARG A 392 5.42 7.22 -39.05
C ARG A 392 6.92 7.41 -39.01
N LYS A 393 7.47 7.60 -37.81
CA LYS A 393 8.90 7.54 -37.55
C LYS A 393 9.26 6.17 -36.99
N MET A 394 10.24 5.51 -37.62
CA MET A 394 10.70 4.19 -37.23
C MET A 394 11.91 4.30 -36.30
N ILE A 395 11.88 3.52 -35.22
CA ILE A 395 13.00 3.31 -34.30
C ILE A 395 13.38 1.84 -34.32
N ASP A 396 14.67 1.57 -34.53
CA ASP A 396 15.25 0.23 -34.53
C ASP A 396 16.01 -0.02 -33.21
N LEU A 397 15.38 -0.81 -32.36
CA LEU A 397 15.89 -1.34 -31.09
C LEU A 397 16.22 -2.84 -31.20
N SER A 398 16.34 -3.40 -32.41
CA SER A 398 16.54 -4.85 -32.62
C SER A 398 17.85 -5.39 -32.07
N LYS A 399 18.81 -4.50 -31.77
CA LYS A 399 20.10 -4.82 -31.15
C LYS A 399 20.06 -4.79 -29.61
N ASN A 400 18.97 -4.29 -29.03
CA ASN A 400 18.79 -4.21 -27.59
C ASN A 400 18.28 -5.56 -27.04
N ALA A 401 18.46 -5.75 -25.73
CA ALA A 401 18.04 -6.98 -25.07
C ALA A 401 16.52 -7.16 -25.15
N LYS A 402 16.08 -8.41 -25.06
CA LYS A 402 14.65 -8.71 -24.88
C LYS A 402 14.24 -8.23 -23.49
N GLY A 403 13.12 -7.54 -23.39
CA GLY A 403 12.70 -6.93 -22.13
C GLY A 403 11.76 -5.75 -22.28
N MET A 404 11.51 -5.09 -21.15
CA MET A 404 10.66 -3.92 -21.03
C MET A 404 11.50 -2.65 -21.21
N TYR A 405 10.91 -1.65 -21.87
CA TYR A 405 11.48 -0.33 -22.06
C TYR A 405 10.40 0.74 -21.89
N ILE A 406 10.80 1.94 -21.52
CA ILE A 406 9.94 3.13 -21.48
C ILE A 406 10.37 4.03 -22.64
N LEU A 407 9.42 4.40 -23.49
CA LEU A 407 9.62 5.34 -24.60
C LEU A 407 8.88 6.63 -24.26
N SER A 408 9.56 7.77 -24.25
CA SER A 408 8.95 9.11 -24.14
C SER A 408 9.10 9.90 -25.44
N VAL A 409 8.09 10.73 -25.74
CA VAL A 409 8.05 11.69 -26.84
C VAL A 409 7.69 13.04 -26.23
N GLU A 410 8.66 13.94 -26.20
CA GLU A 410 8.58 15.23 -25.49
C GLU A 410 8.89 16.38 -26.44
N GLY A 411 7.90 17.25 -26.69
CA GLY A 411 8.02 18.37 -27.61
C GLY A 411 7.03 19.48 -27.28
N GLU A 412 6.99 20.51 -28.12
CA GLU A 412 6.06 21.61 -27.92
C GLU A 412 4.61 21.14 -28.15
N GLY A 413 3.85 20.90 -27.07
CA GLY A 413 2.47 20.41 -27.15
C GLY A 413 2.34 18.90 -27.38
N VAL A 414 3.43 18.14 -27.19
CA VAL A 414 3.45 16.67 -27.21
C VAL A 414 4.17 16.22 -25.95
N ASN A 415 3.52 15.42 -25.11
CA ASN A 415 4.17 14.75 -24.00
C ASN A 415 3.52 13.37 -23.84
N THR A 416 4.12 12.34 -24.44
CA THR A 416 3.61 10.98 -24.40
C THR A 416 4.68 10.04 -23.89
N ILE A 417 4.32 9.15 -22.97
CA ILE A 417 5.20 8.09 -22.48
C ILE A 417 4.49 6.75 -22.68
N GLU A 418 5.18 5.75 -23.21
CA GLU A 418 4.62 4.45 -23.52
C GLU A 418 5.57 3.33 -23.13
N ARG A 419 5.01 2.26 -22.55
CA ARG A 419 5.79 1.08 -22.20
C ARG A 419 5.83 0.13 -23.39
N ILE A 420 7.01 -0.09 -23.96
CA ILE A 420 7.20 -1.03 -25.08
C ILE A 420 7.89 -2.32 -24.63
N THR A 421 7.49 -3.45 -25.22
CA THR A 421 8.09 -4.77 -24.93
C THR A 421 8.79 -5.35 -26.16
N ILE A 422 10.09 -5.68 -26.04
CA ILE A 422 10.88 -6.37 -27.07
C ILE A 422 10.89 -7.88 -26.80
N LYS A 423 10.45 -8.68 -27.78
CA LYS A 423 10.25 -10.13 -27.68
C LYS A 423 11.49 -11.00 -27.86
#